data_AF-A0A0S8F9V1-F1
#
_entry.id   AF-A0A0S8F9V1-F1
#
_cell.length_a   1.000
_cell.length_b   1.000
_cell.length_c   1.000
_cell.angle_alpha   90.00
_cell.angle_beta   90.00
_cell.angle_gamma   90.00
#
_symmetry.space_group_name_H-M   'P 1'
#
loop_
_entity.id
_entity.type
_entity.pdbx_description
1 polymer ?
#
loop_
_entity_poly.entity_id
_entity_poly.type
_entity_poly.pdbx_seq_one_letter_code
_entity_poly.pdbx_strand_id
1 'polypeptide(L)'
;MHLLVLVAAGLLAALYLAWRTLAAVDFLYPVLYEPAGIGAHIDLYGPKNRYKRGFAETTRAEREALFSEIARSIRNHGRGLESLTYHDRNGRELGVLLRSPEIIHLRDVATLVHRLEISGLMALAVLAFHVVFLRRRGLRLPGAGRMFFLTTGAVLLSAALVLVSGPRRVFYALHEQVFPPDNQWFFFYQDSLMSTMMKAPFLFGYIAVALVVLALIYLWILFLLASAVTARQSPPPP
;
A
#
# COMPACT_ATOMS: atom_id res chain seq x y z
N MET A 1 -1.84 26.11 -14.48
CA MET A 1 -2.58 25.71 -13.26
C MET A 1 -3.41 24.43 -13.47
N HIS A 2 -4.32 24.37 -14.45
CA HIS A 2 -5.21 23.21 -14.71
C HIS A 2 -4.48 21.87 -14.90
N LEU A 3 -3.39 21.84 -15.69
CA LEU A 3 -2.61 20.62 -15.92
C LEU A 3 -1.97 20.07 -14.63
N LEU A 4 -1.47 20.95 -13.76
CA LEU A 4 -0.84 20.55 -12.51
C LEU A 4 -1.85 19.92 -11.55
N VAL A 5 -3.05 20.50 -11.45
CA VAL A 5 -4.16 19.94 -10.67
C VAL A 5 -4.56 18.56 -11.21
N LEU A 6 -4.69 18.42 -12.53
CA LEU A 6 -5.05 17.14 -13.15
C LEU A 6 -3.99 16.07 -12.94
N VAL A 7 -2.71 16.41 -13.06
CA VAL A 7 -1.60 15.48 -12.83
C VAL A 7 -1.55 15.06 -11.36
N ALA A 8 -1.63 16.02 -10.42
CA ALA A 8 -1.59 15.72 -8.99
C ALA A 8 -2.79 14.86 -8.55
N ALA A 9 -4.01 15.24 -8.97
CA ALA A 9 -5.22 14.47 -8.69
C ALA A 9 -5.17 13.09 -9.36
N GLY A 10 -4.66 13.00 -10.60
CA GLY A 10 -4.46 11.75 -11.32
C GLY A 10 -3.50 10.79 -10.61
N LEU A 11 -2.37 11.29 -10.11
CA LEU A 11 -1.39 10.50 -9.36
C LEU A 11 -1.98 9.94 -8.06
N LEU A 12 -2.64 10.78 -7.26
CA LEU A 12 -3.29 10.36 -6.01
C LEU A 12 -4.44 9.38 -6.27
N ALA A 13 -5.26 9.63 -7.29
CA ALA A 13 -6.33 8.73 -7.71
C ALA A 13 -5.77 7.37 -8.17
N ALA A 14 -4.70 7.36 -8.95
CA ALA A 14 -4.08 6.14 -9.43
C ALA A 14 -3.45 5.32 -8.29
N LEU A 15 -2.77 5.98 -7.34
CA LEU A 15 -2.25 5.33 -6.13
C LEU A 15 -3.37 4.74 -5.29
N TYR A 16 -4.49 5.45 -5.14
CA TYR A 16 -5.67 4.95 -4.44
C TYR A 16 -6.25 3.70 -5.11
N LEU A 17 -6.45 3.72 -6.42
CA LEU A 17 -6.95 2.56 -7.17
C LEU A 17 -5.98 1.38 -7.06
N ALA A 18 -4.67 1.62 -7.21
CA ALA A 18 -3.65 0.59 -7.06
C ALA A 18 -3.65 -0.03 -5.65
N TRP A 19 -3.72 0.82 -4.62
CA TRP A 19 -3.82 0.39 -3.22
C TRP A 19 -5.05 -0.48 -2.99
N ARG A 20 -6.24 -0.04 -3.43
CA ARG A 20 -7.50 -0.79 -3.27
C ARG A 20 -7.45 -2.14 -3.97
N THR A 21 -6.88 -2.21 -5.17
CA THR A 21 -6.73 -3.46 -5.92
C THR A 21 -5.76 -4.42 -5.24
N LEU A 22 -4.59 -3.96 -4.80
CA LEU A 22 -3.64 -4.80 -4.06
C LEU A 22 -4.22 -5.27 -2.72
N ALA A 23 -4.91 -4.40 -2.00
CA ALA A 23 -5.56 -4.72 -0.75
C ALA A 23 -6.65 -5.79 -0.88
N ALA A 24 -7.30 -5.89 -2.05
CA ALA A 24 -8.30 -6.92 -2.34
C ALA A 24 -7.70 -8.31 -2.58
N VAL A 25 -6.39 -8.38 -2.86
CA VAL A 25 -5.64 -9.63 -3.08
C VAL A 25 -4.51 -9.79 -2.05
N ASP A 26 -4.73 -9.26 -0.85
CA ASP A 26 -3.81 -9.34 0.29
C ASP A 26 -2.36 -8.95 -0.06
N PHE A 27 -2.22 -7.86 -0.83
CA PHE A 27 -0.94 -7.30 -1.28
C PHE A 27 -0.01 -8.33 -1.94
N LEU A 28 -0.61 -9.34 -2.60
CA LEU A 28 0.09 -10.45 -3.24
C LEU A 28 0.90 -11.30 -2.25
N TYR A 29 0.58 -11.27 -0.95
CA TYR A 29 1.31 -12.02 0.08
C TYR A 29 1.42 -13.53 -0.23
N PRO A 30 0.36 -14.25 -0.64
CA PRO A 30 0.48 -15.65 -1.02
C PRO A 30 1.42 -15.90 -2.20
N VAL A 31 1.47 -14.97 -3.17
CA VAL A 31 2.35 -15.06 -4.35
C VAL A 31 3.80 -14.75 -3.97
N LEU A 32 4.00 -13.77 -3.08
CA LEU A 32 5.32 -13.32 -2.62
C LEU A 32 5.92 -14.20 -1.53
N TYR A 33 5.15 -15.13 -0.95
CA TYR A 33 5.57 -15.96 0.18
C TYR A 33 6.88 -16.72 -0.08
N GLU A 34 6.96 -17.44 -1.20
CA GLU A 34 8.16 -18.20 -1.57
C GLU A 34 9.29 -17.29 -2.10
N PRO A 35 9.06 -16.38 -3.07
CA PRO A 35 10.14 -15.54 -3.60
C PRO A 35 10.77 -14.62 -2.56
N ALA A 36 9.99 -14.14 -1.59
CA ALA A 36 10.51 -13.35 -0.48
C ALA A 36 11.15 -14.21 0.62
N GLY A 37 11.08 -15.54 0.53
CA GLY A 37 11.65 -16.49 1.49
C GLY A 37 11.02 -16.35 2.88
N ILE A 38 9.70 -16.16 2.94
CA ILE A 38 8.98 -15.92 4.20
C ILE A 38 8.99 -17.17 5.08
N GLY A 39 8.73 -18.35 4.50
CA GLY A 39 8.75 -19.62 5.23
C GLY A 39 10.08 -19.86 5.97
N ALA A 40 11.19 -19.86 5.23
CA ALA A 40 12.53 -20.05 5.78
C ALA A 40 12.88 -18.97 6.83
N HIS A 41 12.40 -17.74 6.65
CA HIS A 41 12.61 -16.67 7.62
C HIS A 41 11.84 -16.91 8.93
N ILE A 42 10.59 -17.37 8.84
CA ILE A 42 9.78 -17.75 10.01
C ILE A 42 10.41 -18.95 10.72
N ASP A 43 10.91 -19.94 10.00
CA ASP A 43 11.55 -21.12 10.61
C ASP A 43 12.82 -20.73 11.37
N LEU A 44 13.54 -19.71 10.91
CA LEU A 44 14.75 -19.19 11.55
C LEU A 44 14.47 -18.30 12.78
N TYR A 45 13.49 -17.41 12.70
CA TYR A 45 13.25 -16.38 13.72
C TYR A 45 12.05 -16.67 14.63
N GLY A 46 11.07 -17.45 14.17
CA GLY A 46 9.91 -17.87 14.96
C GLY A 46 10.30 -18.57 16.28
N PRO A 47 11.22 -19.55 16.29
CA PRO A 47 11.69 -20.19 17.52
C PRO A 47 12.48 -19.27 18.45
N LYS A 48 13.01 -18.17 17.92
CA LYS A 48 13.80 -17.17 18.65
C LYS A 48 12.94 -16.05 19.24
N ASN A 49 11.62 -16.11 19.05
CA ASN A 49 10.74 -15.09 19.59
C ASN A 49 10.72 -15.15 21.13
N ARG A 50 10.93 -14.01 21.78
CA ARG A 50 11.07 -13.88 23.24
C ARG A 50 9.74 -13.96 23.98
N TYR A 51 8.62 -13.71 23.28
CA TYR A 51 7.29 -13.56 23.89
C TYR A 51 6.26 -14.58 23.41
N LYS A 52 6.44 -15.13 22.22
CA LYS A 52 5.51 -16.04 21.55
C LYS A 52 6.25 -17.32 21.15
N ARG A 53 5.55 -18.45 21.16
CA ARG A 53 6.14 -19.77 20.85
C ARG A 53 5.31 -20.51 19.81
N GLY A 54 5.91 -21.51 19.17
CA GLY A 54 5.23 -22.41 18.24
C GLY A 54 4.86 -21.79 16.89
N PHE A 55 5.22 -20.53 16.60
CA PHE A 55 4.85 -19.91 15.32
C PHE A 55 5.45 -20.61 14.10
N ALA A 56 6.64 -21.22 14.23
CA ALA A 56 7.24 -22.05 13.18
C ALA A 56 6.47 -23.36 12.92
N GLU A 57 5.61 -23.79 13.85
CA GLU A 57 4.78 -25.01 13.74
C GLU A 57 3.44 -24.75 13.04
N THR A 58 3.13 -23.48 12.76
CA THR A 58 1.95 -23.07 11.97
C THR A 58 2.12 -23.46 10.52
N THR A 59 1.00 -23.73 9.83
CA THR A 59 1.02 -24.00 8.39
C THR A 59 1.19 -22.72 7.58
N ARG A 60 1.57 -22.85 6.31
CA ARG A 60 1.57 -21.72 5.38
C ARG A 60 0.18 -21.08 5.26
N ALA A 61 -0.87 -21.92 5.17
CA ALA A 61 -2.25 -21.44 5.07
C ALA A 61 -2.65 -20.61 6.29
N GLU A 62 -2.27 -21.03 7.50
CA GLU A 62 -2.49 -20.26 8.73
C GLU A 62 -1.80 -18.88 8.64
N ARG A 63 -0.52 -18.85 8.21
CA ARG A 63 0.24 -17.59 8.09
C ARG A 63 -0.36 -16.64 7.05
N GLU A 64 -0.86 -17.16 5.93
CA GLU A 64 -1.57 -16.38 4.91
C GLU A 64 -2.90 -15.85 5.43
N ALA A 65 -3.67 -16.66 6.17
CA ALA A 65 -4.92 -16.24 6.79
C ALA A 65 -4.68 -15.12 7.83
N LEU A 66 -3.67 -15.26 8.69
CA LEU A 66 -3.28 -14.25 9.67
C LEU A 66 -2.85 -12.93 9.01
N PHE A 67 -2.10 -12.99 7.91
CA PHE A 67 -1.76 -11.80 7.14
C PHE A 67 -3.01 -11.12 6.56
N SER A 68 -3.92 -11.90 5.96
CA SER A 68 -5.19 -11.39 5.42
C SER A 68 -6.03 -10.71 6.50
N GLU A 69 -6.16 -11.32 7.68
CA GLU A 69 -6.88 -10.74 8.80
C GLU A 69 -6.24 -9.43 9.28
N ILE A 70 -4.90 -9.36 9.43
CA ILE A 70 -4.22 -8.09 9.75
C ILE A 70 -4.51 -7.03 8.68
N ALA A 71 -4.37 -7.36 7.40
CA ALA A 71 -4.61 -6.43 6.30
C ALA A 71 -6.06 -5.92 6.29
N ARG A 72 -7.03 -6.79 6.63
CA ARG A 72 -8.45 -6.46 6.73
C ARG A 72 -8.75 -5.60 7.96
N SER A 73 -8.16 -5.92 9.11
CA SER A 73 -8.27 -5.15 10.35
C SER A 73 -7.72 -3.73 10.18
N ILE A 74 -6.58 -3.54 9.51
CA ILE A 74 -6.04 -2.20 9.20
C ILE A 74 -7.08 -1.36 8.44
N ARG A 75 -7.78 -1.95 7.47
CA ARG A 75 -8.84 -1.26 6.71
C ARG A 75 -10.15 -1.07 7.49
N ASN A 76 -10.30 -1.74 8.63
CA ASN A 76 -11.43 -1.61 9.55
C ASN A 76 -11.01 -0.95 10.87
N HIS A 77 -10.21 0.11 10.78
CA HIS A 77 -9.77 0.93 11.93
C HIS A 77 -9.04 0.15 13.04
N GLY A 78 -8.36 -0.94 12.68
CA GLY A 78 -7.65 -1.80 13.63
C GLY A 78 -8.55 -2.72 14.47
N ARG A 79 -9.86 -2.83 14.16
CA ARG A 79 -10.76 -3.72 14.88
C ARG A 79 -10.40 -5.18 14.64
N GLY A 80 -10.38 -5.97 15.72
CA GLY A 80 -10.10 -7.41 15.69
C GLY A 80 -8.64 -7.78 15.89
N LEU A 81 -7.71 -6.80 15.94
CA LEU A 81 -6.28 -7.07 16.14
C LEU A 81 -5.98 -7.72 17.49
N GLU A 82 -6.78 -7.43 18.52
CA GLU A 82 -6.56 -7.94 19.89
C GLU A 82 -6.94 -9.42 20.02
N SER A 83 -7.81 -9.92 19.14
CA SER A 83 -8.38 -11.27 19.18
C SER A 83 -7.78 -12.22 18.15
N LEU A 84 -6.76 -11.79 17.38
CA LEU A 84 -6.10 -12.67 16.42
C LEU A 84 -5.29 -13.72 17.16
N THR A 85 -5.69 -14.98 17.06
CA THR A 85 -4.97 -16.13 17.59
C THR A 85 -4.37 -16.95 16.46
N TYR A 86 -3.29 -17.67 16.74
CA TYR A 86 -2.62 -18.53 15.76
C TYR A 86 -2.60 -19.98 16.25
N HIS A 87 -2.66 -20.92 15.30
CA HIS A 87 -2.83 -22.34 15.57
C HIS A 87 -1.70 -23.18 14.97
N ASP A 88 -1.34 -24.26 15.66
CA ASP A 88 -0.40 -25.24 15.09
C ASP A 88 -1.04 -26.04 13.94
N ARG A 89 -0.25 -26.90 13.30
CA ARG A 89 -0.69 -27.78 12.21
C ARG A 89 -1.89 -28.70 12.56
N ASN A 90 -2.16 -28.94 13.84
CA ASN A 90 -3.26 -29.78 14.31
C ASN A 90 -4.49 -28.94 14.70
N GLY A 91 -4.46 -27.62 14.50
CA GLY A 91 -5.54 -26.71 14.85
C GLY A 91 -5.58 -26.33 16.33
N ARG A 92 -4.55 -26.67 17.12
CA ARG A 92 -4.49 -26.27 18.52
C ARG A 92 -4.05 -24.81 18.62
N GLU A 93 -4.82 -24.02 19.38
CA GLU A 93 -4.50 -22.63 19.65
C GLU A 93 -3.18 -22.50 20.42
N LEU A 94 -2.26 -21.67 19.91
CA LEU A 94 -0.97 -21.38 20.53
C LEU A 94 -0.98 -20.05 21.30
N GLY A 95 -1.94 -19.18 21.02
CA GLY A 95 -2.21 -17.94 21.73
C GLY A 95 -2.44 -16.75 20.79
N VAL A 96 -2.55 -15.54 21.36
CA VAL A 96 -2.74 -14.31 20.59
C VAL A 96 -1.48 -13.95 19.80
N LEU A 97 -1.65 -13.52 18.55
CA LEU A 97 -0.59 -13.22 17.59
C LEU A 97 0.19 -11.96 17.95
N LEU A 98 -0.53 -10.88 18.26
CA LEU A 98 0.04 -9.54 18.43
C LEU A 98 0.24 -9.21 19.90
N ARG A 99 1.28 -8.43 20.21
CA ARG A 99 1.44 -7.79 21.52
C ARG A 99 0.79 -6.40 21.52
N SER A 100 0.55 -5.85 22.71
CA SER A 100 -0.05 -4.52 22.87
C SER A 100 0.67 -3.41 22.08
N PRO A 101 2.02 -3.32 22.09
CA PRO A 101 2.72 -2.32 21.26
C PRO A 101 2.49 -2.49 19.75
N GLU A 102 2.41 -3.74 19.27
CA GLU A 102 2.14 -4.04 17.86
C GLU A 102 0.71 -3.65 17.46
N ILE A 103 -0.26 -3.87 18.36
CA ILE A 103 -1.65 -3.46 18.16
C ILE A 103 -1.76 -1.93 18.08
N ILE A 104 -1.09 -1.20 18.98
CA ILE A 104 -1.04 0.28 18.96
C ILE A 104 -0.47 0.76 17.62
N HIS A 105 0.69 0.22 17.21
CA HIS A 105 1.30 0.58 15.94
C HIS A 105 0.38 0.30 14.74
N LEU A 106 -0.26 -0.86 14.68
CA LEU A 106 -1.17 -1.22 13.57
C LEU A 106 -2.44 -0.35 13.55
N ARG A 107 -2.90 0.16 14.70
CA ARG A 107 -3.98 1.16 14.77
C ARG A 107 -3.53 2.53 14.27
N ASP A 108 -2.27 2.92 14.52
CA ASP A 108 -1.71 4.13 13.92
C ASP A 108 -1.63 3.99 12.38
N VAL A 109 -1.18 2.83 11.90
CA VAL A 109 -1.19 2.48 10.46
C VAL A 109 -2.61 2.53 9.90
N ALA A 110 -3.59 1.98 10.61
CA ALA A 110 -5.01 2.03 10.21
C ALA A 110 -5.52 3.48 10.09
N THR A 111 -5.15 4.35 11.02
CA THR A 111 -5.50 5.78 10.99
C THR A 111 -4.89 6.48 9.78
N LEU A 112 -3.61 6.22 9.50
CA LEU A 112 -2.92 6.76 8.33
C LEU A 112 -3.58 6.29 7.04
N VAL A 113 -3.81 4.97 6.90
CA VAL A 113 -4.44 4.36 5.72
C VAL A 113 -5.82 4.97 5.49
N HIS A 114 -6.63 5.14 6.52
CA HIS A 114 -7.95 5.74 6.40
C HIS A 114 -7.88 7.18 5.84
N ARG A 115 -6.96 8.01 6.33
CA ARG A 115 -6.76 9.39 5.82
C ARG A 115 -6.30 9.38 4.35
N LEU A 116 -5.41 8.46 3.99
CA LEU A 116 -4.93 8.31 2.62
C LEU A 116 -6.05 7.83 1.67
N GLU A 117 -6.91 6.91 2.11
CA GLU A 117 -8.06 6.46 1.34
C GLU A 117 -9.07 7.59 1.10
N ILE A 118 -9.37 8.40 2.11
CA ILE A 118 -10.21 9.60 1.94
C ILE A 118 -9.57 10.57 0.94
N SER A 119 -8.27 10.84 1.09
CA SER A 119 -7.53 11.75 0.19
C SER A 119 -7.55 11.25 -1.25
N GLY A 120 -7.39 9.94 -1.45
CA GLY A 120 -7.49 9.28 -2.75
C GLY A 120 -8.87 9.39 -3.39
N LEU A 121 -9.93 9.20 -2.59
CA LEU A 121 -11.30 9.37 -3.05
C LEU A 121 -11.61 10.83 -3.42
N MET A 122 -11.14 11.78 -2.62
CA MET A 122 -11.24 13.21 -2.93
C MET A 122 -10.48 13.53 -4.23
N ALA A 123 -9.30 12.95 -4.45
CA ALA A 123 -8.54 13.14 -5.67
C ALA A 123 -9.29 12.60 -6.91
N LEU A 124 -9.96 11.45 -6.81
CA LEU A 124 -10.86 10.95 -7.86
C LEU A 124 -12.00 11.92 -8.15
N ALA A 125 -12.65 12.47 -7.12
CA ALA A 125 -13.72 13.45 -7.28
C ALA A 125 -13.22 14.74 -7.94
N VAL A 126 -12.06 15.25 -7.51
CA VAL A 126 -11.41 16.42 -8.11
C VAL A 126 -11.05 16.16 -9.57
N LEU A 127 -10.49 14.98 -9.88
CA LEU A 127 -10.15 14.60 -11.25
C LEU A 127 -11.41 14.56 -12.14
N ALA A 128 -12.48 13.91 -11.68
CA ALA A 128 -13.74 13.83 -12.40
C ALA A 128 -14.35 15.22 -12.65
N PHE A 129 -14.42 16.05 -11.60
CA PHE A 129 -14.88 17.44 -11.70
C PHE A 129 -14.05 18.24 -12.71
N HIS A 130 -12.71 18.11 -12.66
CA HIS A 130 -11.82 18.84 -13.53
C HIS A 130 -11.99 18.43 -15.00
N VAL A 131 -12.13 17.13 -15.29
CA VAL A 131 -12.39 16.63 -16.65
C VAL A 131 -13.73 17.16 -17.17
N VAL A 132 -14.79 17.18 -16.36
CA VAL A 132 -16.09 17.75 -16.73
C VAL A 132 -15.98 19.26 -16.98
N PHE A 133 -15.26 19.99 -16.12
CA PHE A 133 -15.01 21.42 -16.29
C PHE A 133 -14.29 21.72 -17.61
N LEU A 134 -13.20 21.00 -17.90
CA LEU A 134 -12.44 21.19 -19.14
C LEU A 134 -13.31 20.89 -20.38
N ARG A 135 -14.10 19.81 -20.33
CA ARG A 135 -15.09 19.52 -21.36
C ARG A 135 -16.08 20.67 -21.52
N ARG A 136 -16.72 21.16 -20.46
CA ARG A 136 -17.68 22.27 -20.55
C ARG A 136 -17.06 23.57 -21.09
N ARG A 137 -15.75 23.76 -20.90
CA ARG A 137 -15.00 24.93 -21.39
C ARG A 137 -14.41 24.75 -22.80
N GLY A 138 -14.60 23.60 -23.45
CA GLY A 138 -13.99 23.31 -24.75
C GLY A 138 -12.46 23.23 -24.73
N LEU A 139 -11.88 23.03 -23.55
CA LEU A 139 -10.42 22.94 -23.38
C LEU A 139 -9.97 21.50 -23.65
N ARG A 140 -8.98 21.36 -24.53
CA ARG A 140 -8.38 20.08 -24.86
C ARG A 140 -7.19 19.80 -23.95
N LEU A 141 -7.10 18.56 -23.48
CA LEU A 141 -5.92 18.12 -22.75
C LEU A 141 -4.74 17.89 -23.71
N PRO A 142 -3.50 18.08 -23.23
CA PRO A 142 -2.33 17.56 -23.93
C PRO A 142 -2.51 16.06 -24.18
N GLY A 143 -1.92 15.52 -25.26
CA GLY A 143 -2.02 14.11 -25.56
C GLY A 143 -1.64 13.23 -24.37
N ALA A 144 -2.45 12.21 -24.07
CA ALA A 144 -2.24 11.31 -22.93
C ALA A 144 -0.79 10.83 -22.83
N GLY A 145 -0.18 10.46 -23.96
CA GLY A 145 1.21 10.00 -24.03
C GLY A 145 2.22 11.01 -23.46
N ARG A 146 2.04 12.31 -23.74
CA ARG A 146 2.92 13.36 -23.19
C ARG A 146 2.74 13.49 -21.69
N MET A 147 1.50 13.49 -21.20
CA MET A 147 1.23 13.58 -19.75
C MET A 147 1.84 12.38 -19.02
N PHE A 148 1.61 11.18 -19.54
CA PHE A 148 2.14 9.94 -18.99
C PHE A 148 3.66 9.89 -18.97
N PHE A 149 4.32 10.29 -20.06
CA PHE A 149 5.79 10.30 -20.12
C PHE A 149 6.38 11.23 -19.08
N LEU A 150 5.85 12.45 -18.95
CA LEU A 150 6.32 13.43 -17.96
C LEU A 150 6.11 12.94 -16.53
N THR A 151 4.92 12.40 -16.22
CA THR A 151 4.64 11.88 -14.87
C THR A 151 5.47 10.64 -14.55
N THR A 152 5.65 9.74 -15.51
CA THR A 152 6.46 8.53 -15.33
C THR A 152 7.93 8.90 -15.12
N GLY A 153 8.46 9.87 -15.88
CA GLY A 153 9.80 10.40 -15.67
C GLY A 153 10.01 10.96 -14.26
N ALA A 154 9.03 11.72 -13.75
CA ALA A 154 9.09 12.24 -12.37
C ALA A 154 9.03 11.12 -11.32
N VAL A 155 8.18 10.10 -11.51
CA VAL A 155 8.11 8.93 -10.62
C VAL A 155 9.41 8.14 -10.61
N LEU A 156 10.00 7.89 -11.78
CA LEU A 156 11.28 7.18 -11.90
C LEU A 156 12.43 7.96 -11.28
N LEU A 157 12.47 9.28 -11.47
CA LEU A 157 13.44 10.15 -10.81
C LEU A 157 13.30 10.07 -9.28
N SER A 158 12.06 10.12 -8.79
CA SER A 158 11.77 10.04 -7.34
C SER A 158 12.20 8.68 -6.78
N ALA A 159 11.93 7.59 -7.50
CA ALA A 159 12.39 6.25 -7.14
C ALA A 159 13.93 6.14 -7.12
N ALA A 160 14.61 6.72 -8.12
CA ALA A 160 16.07 6.76 -8.16
C ALA A 160 16.65 7.52 -6.96
N LEU A 161 16.05 8.67 -6.59
CA LEU A 161 16.46 9.42 -5.40
C LEU A 161 16.30 8.60 -4.11
N VAL A 162 15.21 7.83 -3.96
CA VAL A 162 15.00 6.93 -2.82
C VAL A 162 16.06 5.82 -2.79
N LEU A 163 16.39 5.23 -3.94
CA LEU A 163 17.41 4.19 -4.03
C LEU A 163 18.80 4.71 -3.65
N VAL A 164 19.18 5.89 -4.16
CA VAL A 164 20.46 6.54 -3.83
C VAL A 164 20.52 6.96 -2.36
N SER A 165 19.42 7.45 -1.80
CA SER A 165 19.35 7.87 -0.39
C SER A 165 19.35 6.70 0.61
N GLY A 166 19.12 5.48 0.11
CA GLY A 166 18.97 4.28 0.92
C GLY A 166 17.49 4.06 1.32
N PRO A 167 16.79 3.06 0.74
CA PRO A 167 15.36 2.84 1.01
C PRO A 167 15.01 2.66 2.48
N ARG A 168 15.86 1.96 3.25
CA ARG A 168 15.66 1.78 4.70
C ARG A 168 15.72 3.12 5.46
N ARG A 169 16.62 4.02 5.05
CA ARG A 169 16.78 5.34 5.68
C ARG A 169 15.55 6.20 5.42
N VAL A 170 15.06 6.21 4.19
CA VAL A 170 13.82 6.89 3.82
C VAL A 170 12.63 6.30 4.59
N PHE A 171 12.54 4.97 4.66
CA PHE A 171 11.49 4.28 5.40
C PHE A 171 11.48 4.68 6.89
N TYR A 172 12.63 4.67 7.58
CA TYR A 172 12.73 5.10 8.98
C TYR A 172 12.41 6.58 9.17
N ALA A 173 12.94 7.45 8.32
CA ALA A 173 12.64 8.88 8.39
C ALA A 173 11.14 9.17 8.24
N LEU A 174 10.45 8.47 7.34
CA LEU A 174 9.00 8.59 7.20
C LEU A 174 8.25 8.05 8.42
N HIS A 175 8.70 6.94 9.02
CA HIS A 175 8.05 6.40 10.22
C HIS A 175 8.16 7.34 11.41
N GLU A 176 9.34 7.93 11.63
CA GLU A 176 9.57 8.92 12.70
C GLU A 176 8.77 10.20 12.50
N GLN A 177 8.51 10.62 11.26
CA GLN A 177 7.75 11.84 10.96
C GLN A 177 6.23 11.64 10.98
N VAL A 178 5.75 10.46 10.59
CA VAL A 178 4.32 10.21 10.40
C VAL A 178 3.66 9.63 11.66
N PHE A 179 4.38 8.82 12.43
CA PHE A 179 3.82 8.15 13.61
C PHE A 179 4.16 8.89 14.92
N PRO A 180 3.30 8.80 15.94
CA PRO A 180 3.56 9.44 17.23
C PRO A 180 4.87 8.94 17.88
N PRO A 181 5.68 9.82 18.49
CA PRO A 181 6.98 9.45 19.05
C PRO A 181 6.87 8.49 20.26
N ASP A 182 5.74 8.53 20.97
CA ASP A 182 5.48 7.68 22.14
C ASP A 182 5.08 6.25 21.76
N ASN A 183 4.73 6.01 20.49
CA ASN A 183 4.29 4.70 20.01
C ASN A 183 5.45 3.95 19.34
N GLN A 184 5.74 2.75 19.85
CA GLN A 184 6.75 1.88 19.24
C GLN A 184 6.30 1.46 17.84
N TRP A 185 7.09 1.80 16.83
CA TRP A 185 6.85 1.37 15.44
C TRP A 185 7.87 0.33 14.95
N PHE A 186 9.08 0.33 15.52
CA PHE A 186 10.13 -0.62 15.16
C PHE A 186 10.14 -1.83 16.10
N PHE A 187 10.12 -3.02 15.52
CA PHE A 187 10.18 -4.28 16.25
C PHE A 187 11.23 -5.21 15.66
N PHE A 188 12.06 -5.82 16.51
CA PHE A 188 12.96 -6.88 16.09
C PHE A 188 12.17 -8.17 15.78
N TYR A 189 12.70 -9.02 14.90
CA TYR A 189 12.07 -10.30 14.57
C TYR A 189 11.88 -11.19 15.82
N GLN A 190 12.84 -11.17 16.74
CA GLN A 190 12.75 -11.89 18.01
C GLN A 190 11.69 -11.31 18.97
N ASP A 191 11.14 -10.14 18.68
CA ASP A 191 10.15 -9.49 19.55
C ASP A 191 8.73 -9.53 18.94
N SER A 192 8.59 -9.58 17.62
CA SER A 192 7.32 -9.42 16.92
C SER A 192 7.05 -10.54 15.92
N LEU A 193 5.95 -11.28 16.12
CA LEU A 193 5.48 -12.24 15.11
C LEU A 193 4.98 -11.54 13.86
N MET A 194 4.42 -10.33 13.96
CA MET A 194 4.05 -9.53 12.79
C MET A 194 5.28 -9.23 11.91
N SER A 195 6.36 -8.72 12.52
CA SER A 195 7.59 -8.38 11.80
C SER A 195 8.29 -9.60 11.22
N THR A 196 8.24 -10.72 11.94
CA THR A 196 8.75 -12.02 11.47
C THR A 196 7.93 -12.54 10.30
N MET A 197 6.60 -12.56 10.43
CA MET A 197 5.69 -13.05 9.38
C MET A 197 5.81 -12.20 8.10
N MET A 198 5.97 -10.89 8.25
CA MET A 198 6.12 -9.98 7.12
C MET A 198 7.57 -9.87 6.61
N LYS A 199 8.56 -10.49 7.27
CA LYS A 199 10.00 -10.25 6.99
C LYS A 199 10.29 -8.75 6.84
N ALA A 200 9.72 -7.92 7.72
CA ALA A 200 9.74 -6.47 7.56
C ALA A 200 11.18 -5.93 7.65
N PRO A 201 11.61 -4.98 6.79
CA PRO A 201 10.82 -4.27 5.78
C PRO A 201 10.91 -4.87 4.36
N PHE A 202 11.45 -6.08 4.18
CA PHE A 202 11.75 -6.62 2.85
C PHE A 202 10.48 -6.88 2.01
N LEU A 203 9.44 -7.48 2.61
CA LEU A 203 8.16 -7.67 1.91
C LEU A 203 7.56 -6.33 1.44
N PHE A 204 7.70 -5.28 2.24
CA PHE A 204 7.21 -3.95 1.85
C PHE A 204 7.92 -3.40 0.60
N GLY A 205 9.15 -3.82 0.33
CA GLY A 205 9.84 -3.51 -0.94
C GLY A 205 9.13 -4.11 -2.15
N TYR A 206 8.74 -5.39 -2.09
CA TYR A 206 7.97 -6.04 -3.16
C TYR A 206 6.59 -5.38 -3.34
N ILE A 207 5.90 -5.09 -2.23
CA ILE A 207 4.59 -4.41 -2.26
C ILE A 207 4.73 -3.00 -2.86
N ALA A 208 5.78 -2.26 -2.53
CA ALA A 208 6.03 -0.92 -3.08
C ALA A 208 6.23 -0.97 -4.61
N VAL A 209 6.98 -1.95 -5.12
CA VAL A 209 7.14 -2.14 -6.58
C VAL A 209 5.79 -2.45 -7.24
N ALA A 210 5.03 -3.40 -6.67
CA ALA A 210 3.71 -3.76 -7.19
C ALA A 210 2.75 -2.55 -7.21
N LEU A 211 2.77 -1.74 -6.14
CA LEU A 211 1.96 -0.54 -6.01
C LEU A 211 2.33 0.50 -7.08
N VAL A 212 3.62 0.78 -7.29
CA VAL A 212 4.09 1.74 -8.30
C VAL A 212 3.71 1.29 -9.70
N VAL A 213 3.96 0.02 -10.05
CA VAL A 213 3.63 -0.52 -11.38
C VAL A 213 2.13 -0.40 -11.64
N LEU A 214 1.30 -0.83 -10.69
CA LEU A 214 -0.15 -0.79 -10.85
C LEU A 214 -0.68 0.66 -10.88
N ALA A 215 -0.10 1.56 -10.10
CA ALA A 215 -0.45 2.98 -10.13
C ALA A 215 -0.12 3.61 -11.49
N LEU A 216 1.02 3.29 -12.11
CA LEU A 216 1.33 3.78 -13.45
C LEU A 216 0.32 3.27 -14.51
N ILE A 217 -0.13 2.02 -14.40
CA ILE A 217 -1.18 1.47 -15.26
C ILE A 217 -2.50 2.24 -15.09
N TYR A 218 -2.95 2.45 -13.85
CA TYR A 218 -4.16 3.23 -13.59
C TYR A 218 -4.03 4.68 -14.05
N LEU A 219 -2.87 5.30 -13.83
CA LEU A 219 -2.60 6.67 -14.28
C LEU A 219 -2.73 6.78 -15.80
N TRP A 220 -2.18 5.81 -16.53
CA TRP A 220 -2.30 5.75 -17.98
C TRP A 220 -3.77 5.67 -18.43
N ILE A 221 -4.53 4.76 -17.83
CA ILE A 221 -5.96 4.60 -18.11
C ILE A 221 -6.72 5.90 -17.83
N LEU A 222 -6.49 6.52 -16.67
CA LEU A 222 -7.14 7.78 -16.29
C LEU A 222 -6.83 8.91 -17.30
N PHE A 223 -5.59 9.03 -17.76
CA PHE A 223 -5.21 10.03 -18.76
C PHE A 223 -5.78 9.76 -20.15
N LEU A 224 -5.88 8.48 -20.57
CA LEU A 224 -6.56 8.11 -21.81
C LEU A 224 -8.04 8.49 -21.76
N LEU A 225 -8.73 8.15 -20.66
CA LEU A 225 -10.14 8.49 -20.46
C LEU A 225 -10.36 10.00 -20.46
N ALA A 226 -9.56 10.75 -19.70
CA ALA A 226 -9.65 12.20 -19.64
C ALA A 226 -9.43 12.86 -21.01
N SER A 227 -8.44 12.38 -21.77
CA SER A 227 -8.16 12.87 -23.13
C SER A 227 -9.29 12.54 -24.10
N ALA A 228 -9.84 11.33 -24.05
CA ALA A 228 -10.96 10.93 -24.91
C ALA A 228 -12.23 11.73 -24.63
N VAL A 229 -12.54 12.01 -23.35
CA VAL A 229 -13.72 12.80 -22.95
C VAL A 229 -13.64 14.25 -23.42
N THR A 230 -12.45 14.83 -23.45
CA THR A 230 -12.20 16.22 -23.87
C THR A 230 -12.05 16.37 -25.38
N ALA A 231 -11.68 15.30 -26.10
CA ALA A 231 -11.53 15.30 -27.56
C ALA A 231 -12.85 15.24 -28.35
N ARG A 232 -13.93 14.67 -27.79
CA ARG A 232 -15.23 14.44 -28.46
C ARG A 232 -16.07 15.69 -28.77
N GLN A 233 -15.47 16.88 -28.75
CA GLN A 233 -16.12 18.12 -29.18
C GLN A 233 -15.64 18.49 -30.59
N SER A 234 -16.35 18.02 -31.59
CA SER A 234 -16.40 18.66 -32.90
C SER A 234 -17.30 19.90 -32.78
N PRO A 235 -16.94 21.06 -33.37
CA PRO A 235 -17.89 22.16 -33.49
C PRO A 235 -19.11 21.69 -34.32
N PRO A 236 -20.33 22.22 -34.07
CA PRO A 236 -21.45 21.97 -34.98
C PRO A 236 -21.05 22.44 -36.40
N PRO A 237 -21.47 21.73 -37.46
CA PRO A 237 -21.22 22.18 -38.83
C PRO A 237 -21.86 23.57 -39.04
N PRO A 238 -21.24 24.43 -39.88
CA PRO A 238 -21.77 25.76 -40.21
C PRO A 238 -23.11 25.70 -40.92
#